data_AF-A0A1Q5L5B4-F1
#
_entry.id   AF-A0A1Q5L5B4-F1
#
_cell.length_a   1.000
_cell.length_b   1.000
_cell.length_c   1.000
_cell.angle_alpha   90.00
_cell.angle_beta   90.00
_cell.angle_gamma   90.00
#
_symmetry.space_group_name_H-M   'P 1'
#
loop_
_entity.id
_entity.type
_entity.pdbx_description
1 polymer ?
#
loop_
_entity_poly.entity_id
_entity_poly.type
_entity_poly.pdbx_seq_one_letter_code
_entity_poly.pdbx_strand_id
1 'polypeptide(L)'
;STYDGLCYDAVPTARALAASSPRVHFDEAWFAYARFHPLYAGRYGMAVHESSFPGPDRPTVFVTQSTHKLLAALSQSAMVHVRPAPRAPVEHERFNEVLMMHGTTSPLYPMIASLDVATAMMDGPQGEWLVDEAVTEAVRFRQEMVRLRRRVEAAGDRPPWFFGVWQPKTVTDPTTGAELPFDEAPPELLRTEPSCWTLAPGADWHGFPGLTDGYCMLDPVKVTLTCPGITPTGEMAEEGIPARVLTAYLATRNIVVEKTDSYTTLVLFSMGITKGKWGTLLDALMDFKALYDSNAPLERVLPQAVAAHPKRYAGLTLRELCRQMHDQLRSARLVELLDTAFQQLPEPVFPPQHCYQRLVRGGTEQVRIAEAAGRIAAAMVTVTPPGIPVLMPGESVGTPDGPLLRYLTALESFDRRFPGFRSETHGVTIDADTGDYQIECLHPDRDGHRAAPPAQRHAPQPVNTRQS
;
A
#
# COMPACT_ATOMS: atom_id res chain seq x y z
N SER A 1 -4.32 -8.56 4.68
CA SER A 1 -2.96 -8.12 4.33
C SER A 1 -2.96 -6.63 4.04
N THR A 2 -1.80 -5.99 3.97
CA THR A 2 -1.66 -4.67 3.34
C THR A 2 -1.82 -4.75 1.81
N TYR A 3 -1.80 -3.60 1.15
CA TYR A 3 -1.79 -3.48 -0.31
C TYR A 3 -0.58 -4.19 -0.94
N ASP A 4 0.61 -4.03 -0.35
CA ASP A 4 1.88 -4.61 -0.83
C ASP A 4 2.10 -6.08 -0.42
N GLY A 5 1.11 -6.72 0.20
CA GLY A 5 1.18 -8.14 0.53
C GLY A 5 1.82 -8.45 1.87
N LEU A 6 1.81 -7.53 2.82
CA LEU A 6 2.19 -7.85 4.19
C LEU A 6 1.01 -8.51 4.92
N CYS A 7 1.17 -9.78 5.27
CA CYS A 7 0.18 -10.64 5.91
C CYS A 7 0.49 -10.83 7.39
N TYR A 8 -0.25 -10.15 8.25
CA TYR A 8 -0.20 -10.31 9.70
C TYR A 8 -0.64 -11.72 10.13
N ASP A 9 -0.12 -12.20 11.26
CA ASP A 9 -0.73 -13.33 11.94
C ASP A 9 -2.02 -12.88 12.66
N ALA A 10 -3.17 -13.34 12.18
CA ALA A 10 -4.47 -12.83 12.63
C ALA A 10 -4.79 -13.28 14.06
N VAL A 11 -4.28 -14.44 14.50
CA VAL A 11 -4.61 -14.99 15.83
C VAL A 11 -3.90 -14.22 16.96
N PRO A 12 -2.56 -14.02 16.95
CA PRO A 12 -1.89 -13.13 17.89
C PRO A 12 -2.38 -11.69 17.80
N THR A 13 -2.67 -11.19 16.59
CA THR A 13 -3.24 -9.84 16.41
C THR A 13 -4.58 -9.69 17.11
N ALA A 14 -5.51 -10.64 16.92
CA ALA A 14 -6.79 -10.64 17.61
C ALA A 14 -6.62 -10.75 19.13
N ARG A 15 -5.65 -11.54 19.62
CA ARG A 15 -5.35 -11.66 21.05
C ARG A 15 -4.86 -10.35 21.65
N ALA A 16 -3.97 -9.64 20.95
CA ALA A 16 -3.47 -8.33 21.39
C ALA A 16 -4.61 -7.29 21.44
N LEU A 17 -5.43 -7.23 20.39
CA LEU A 17 -6.54 -6.28 20.30
C LEU A 17 -7.70 -6.60 21.26
N ALA A 18 -7.90 -7.88 21.60
CA ALA A 18 -8.94 -8.31 22.54
C ALA A 18 -8.77 -7.70 23.94
N ALA A 19 -7.55 -7.29 24.32
CA ALA A 19 -7.32 -6.59 25.58
C ALA A 19 -8.06 -5.23 25.63
N SER A 20 -8.24 -4.58 24.47
CA SER A 20 -8.81 -3.23 24.37
C SER A 20 -10.22 -3.19 23.78
N SER A 21 -10.58 -4.17 22.93
CA SER A 21 -11.89 -4.19 22.25
C SER A 21 -12.51 -5.59 22.25
N PRO A 22 -13.82 -5.71 22.54
CA PRO A 22 -14.52 -6.98 22.43
C PRO A 22 -14.91 -7.33 20.98
N ARG A 23 -14.66 -6.41 20.02
CA ARG A 23 -14.93 -6.57 18.58
C ARG A 23 -13.68 -6.21 17.79
N VAL A 24 -13.25 -7.09 16.89
CA VAL A 24 -12.10 -6.86 16.01
C VAL A 24 -12.56 -6.97 14.57
N HIS A 25 -12.23 -5.97 13.75
CA HIS A 25 -12.50 -5.97 12.32
C HIS A 25 -11.18 -6.07 11.56
N PHE A 26 -11.05 -7.12 10.76
CA PHE A 26 -9.97 -7.25 9.78
C PHE A 26 -10.49 -6.80 8.42
N ASP A 27 -9.90 -5.73 7.88
CA ASP A 27 -10.14 -5.37 6.48
C ASP A 27 -9.25 -6.23 5.57
N GLU A 28 -9.88 -7.24 4.97
CA GLU A 28 -9.26 -8.20 4.07
C GLU A 28 -9.66 -7.96 2.61
N ALA A 29 -9.94 -6.71 2.24
CA ALA A 29 -10.31 -6.36 0.88
C ALA A 29 -9.37 -6.96 -0.17
N TRP A 30 -8.06 -6.98 0.11
CA TRP A 30 -6.99 -7.52 -0.74
C TRP A 30 -6.57 -8.97 -0.42
N PHE A 31 -7.35 -9.71 0.38
CA PHE A 31 -6.87 -10.99 0.94
C PHE A 31 -7.95 -12.07 1.07
N ALA A 32 -9.00 -11.98 0.23
CA ALA A 32 -10.17 -12.85 0.30
C ALA A 32 -9.89 -14.34 0.02
N TYR A 33 -8.78 -14.68 -0.63
CA TYR A 33 -8.39 -16.05 -1.00
C TYR A 33 -7.62 -16.79 0.10
N ALA A 34 -7.15 -16.09 1.14
CA ALA A 34 -6.19 -16.64 2.10
C ALA A 34 -6.66 -17.93 2.79
N ARG A 35 -7.97 -18.04 3.06
CA ARG A 35 -8.57 -19.22 3.68
C ARG A 35 -8.34 -20.50 2.89
N PHE A 36 -8.22 -20.41 1.57
CA PHE A 36 -8.26 -21.57 0.68
C PHE A 36 -6.88 -22.15 0.39
N HIS A 37 -5.80 -21.61 0.95
CA HIS A 37 -4.45 -22.11 0.68
C HIS A 37 -3.64 -22.30 1.98
N PRO A 38 -3.03 -23.49 2.21
CA PRO A 38 -2.32 -23.81 3.45
C PRO A 38 -1.22 -22.82 3.84
N LEU A 39 -0.54 -22.21 2.87
CA LEU A 39 0.50 -21.20 3.08
C LEU A 39 0.05 -20.02 3.98
N TYR A 40 -1.23 -19.66 3.98
CA TYR A 40 -1.76 -18.54 4.77
C TYR A 40 -2.42 -18.97 6.08
N ALA A 41 -2.20 -20.20 6.54
CA ALA A 41 -2.78 -20.70 7.79
C ALA A 41 -2.53 -19.72 8.96
N GLY A 42 -3.60 -19.38 9.70
CA GLY A 42 -3.55 -18.43 10.82
C GLY A 42 -3.51 -16.94 10.43
N ARG A 43 -3.26 -16.60 9.15
CA ARG A 43 -3.01 -15.21 8.71
C ARG A 43 -4.25 -14.46 8.19
N TYR A 44 -5.45 -15.00 8.44
CA TYR A 44 -6.72 -14.38 8.06
C TYR A 44 -7.71 -14.35 9.23
N GLY A 45 -8.60 -13.37 9.30
CA GLY A 45 -9.48 -13.10 10.44
C GLY A 45 -10.43 -14.26 10.75
N MET A 46 -10.91 -14.96 9.72
CA MET A 46 -11.70 -16.20 9.90
C MET A 46 -10.85 -17.41 10.37
N ALA A 47 -9.57 -17.24 10.68
CA ALA A 47 -8.76 -18.22 11.42
C ALA A 47 -8.87 -18.03 12.94
N VAL A 48 -9.48 -16.95 13.42
CA VAL A 48 -9.75 -16.72 14.85
C VAL A 48 -11.04 -17.44 15.25
N HIS A 49 -10.97 -18.55 15.99
CA HIS A 49 -12.12 -19.29 16.52
C HIS A 49 -11.77 -20.01 17.81
N GLU A 50 -12.70 -20.79 18.36
CA GLU A 50 -12.52 -21.51 19.63
C GLU A 50 -11.24 -22.32 19.73
N SER A 51 -10.83 -23.05 18.68
CA SER A 51 -9.62 -23.85 18.80
C SER A 51 -8.32 -23.04 18.70
N SER A 52 -8.31 -21.89 18.03
CA SER A 52 -7.13 -21.03 17.89
C SER A 52 -7.03 -19.94 18.96
N PHE A 53 -8.17 -19.50 19.50
CA PHE A 53 -8.29 -18.57 20.60
C PHE A 53 -9.48 -19.01 21.51
N PRO A 54 -9.24 -19.95 22.43
CA PRO A 54 -10.27 -20.45 23.34
C PRO A 54 -10.61 -19.44 24.44
N GLY A 55 -11.80 -19.60 25.01
CA GLY A 55 -12.19 -18.92 26.24
C GLY A 55 -12.96 -17.60 26.05
N PRO A 56 -13.39 -17.00 27.17
CA PRO A 56 -14.36 -15.90 27.18
C PRO A 56 -13.80 -14.59 26.63
N ASP A 57 -12.48 -14.43 26.58
CA ASP A 57 -11.84 -13.20 26.11
C ASP A 57 -11.80 -13.08 24.59
N ARG A 58 -12.13 -14.14 23.83
CA ARG A 58 -12.15 -14.11 22.37
C ARG A 58 -13.09 -12.99 21.88
N PRO A 59 -12.63 -12.08 21.00
CA PRO A 59 -13.47 -11.03 20.45
C PRO A 59 -14.39 -11.60 19.38
N THR A 60 -15.51 -10.91 19.14
CA THR A 60 -16.26 -11.10 17.91
C THR A 60 -15.45 -10.56 16.74
N VAL A 61 -15.31 -11.34 15.68
CA VAL A 61 -14.51 -10.99 14.51
C VAL A 61 -15.39 -10.64 13.33
N PHE A 62 -15.12 -9.49 12.73
CA PHE A 62 -15.65 -9.07 11.43
C PHE A 62 -14.54 -9.12 10.40
N VAL A 63 -14.85 -9.58 9.20
CA VAL A 63 -13.95 -9.58 8.06
C VAL A 63 -14.66 -8.97 6.87
N THR A 64 -14.09 -7.94 6.26
CA THR A 64 -14.57 -7.37 4.99
C THR A 64 -13.68 -7.83 3.85
N GLN A 65 -14.28 -8.34 2.79
CA GLN A 65 -13.57 -8.82 1.60
C GLN A 65 -14.19 -8.20 0.35
N SER A 66 -13.38 -7.55 -0.47
CA SER A 66 -13.79 -7.09 -1.79
C SER A 66 -13.64 -8.27 -2.74
N THR A 67 -14.72 -9.02 -2.96
CA THR A 67 -14.71 -10.24 -3.77
C THR A 67 -14.17 -9.97 -5.18
N HIS A 68 -14.47 -8.81 -5.76
CA HIS A 68 -14.01 -8.43 -7.10
C HIS A 68 -12.51 -8.09 -7.22
N LYS A 69 -11.78 -7.93 -6.12
CA LYS A 69 -10.35 -7.58 -6.18
C LYS A 69 -9.50 -8.80 -6.57
N LEU A 70 -9.58 -9.85 -5.77
CA LEU A 70 -8.74 -11.05 -5.93
C LEU A 70 -9.52 -12.37 -5.89
N LEU A 71 -10.85 -12.31 -5.87
CA LEU A 71 -11.73 -13.44 -6.25
C LEU A 71 -12.48 -13.11 -7.56
N ALA A 72 -13.32 -14.03 -8.02
CA ALA A 72 -14.05 -13.90 -9.28
C ALA A 72 -15.45 -13.31 -9.08
N ALA A 73 -15.56 -11.99 -8.98
CA ALA A 73 -16.85 -11.30 -8.91
C ALA A 73 -16.83 -9.94 -9.63
N LEU A 74 -18.01 -9.41 -9.94
CA LEU A 74 -18.14 -8.10 -10.59
C LEU A 74 -17.74 -6.96 -9.62
N SER A 75 -17.15 -5.89 -10.14
CA SER A 75 -16.81 -4.68 -9.36
C SER A 75 -17.98 -4.22 -8.48
N GLN A 76 -17.66 -3.62 -7.33
CA GLN A 76 -18.59 -3.30 -6.22
C GLN A 76 -19.13 -4.51 -5.43
N SER A 77 -18.87 -5.75 -5.85
CA SER A 77 -19.27 -6.93 -5.09
C SER A 77 -18.29 -7.20 -3.93
N ALA A 78 -18.82 -7.34 -2.72
CA ALA A 78 -18.05 -7.55 -1.49
C ALA A 78 -18.85 -8.41 -0.49
N MET A 79 -18.16 -9.01 0.48
CA MET A 79 -18.74 -9.81 1.55
C MET A 79 -18.28 -9.32 2.92
N VAL A 80 -19.19 -9.39 3.89
CA VAL A 80 -18.88 -9.24 5.31
C VAL A 80 -19.06 -10.59 5.98
N HIS A 81 -17.99 -11.15 6.53
CA HIS A 81 -18.03 -12.38 7.31
C HIS A 81 -18.01 -12.04 8.79
N VAL A 82 -18.92 -12.65 9.55
CA VAL A 82 -19.04 -12.41 10.98
C VAL A 82 -18.83 -13.70 11.73
N ARG A 83 -17.93 -13.68 12.70
CA ARG A 83 -17.74 -14.76 13.65
C ARG A 83 -18.02 -14.25 15.07
N PRO A 84 -19.24 -14.49 15.58
CA PRO A 84 -19.61 -14.04 16.91
C PRO A 84 -18.86 -14.80 17.99
N ALA A 85 -18.56 -14.10 19.09
CA ALA A 85 -18.07 -14.67 20.33
C ALA A 85 -19.02 -14.25 21.48
N PRO A 86 -19.13 -15.07 22.56
CA PRO A 86 -20.00 -14.76 23.70
C PRO A 86 -19.75 -13.38 24.33
N ARG A 87 -18.51 -12.87 24.23
CA ARG A 87 -18.11 -11.56 24.76
C ARG A 87 -18.81 -10.37 24.09
N ALA A 88 -19.18 -10.51 22.82
CA ALA A 88 -19.83 -9.46 22.05
C ALA A 88 -20.75 -10.05 20.98
N PRO A 89 -21.91 -10.61 21.35
CA PRO A 89 -22.82 -11.23 20.41
C PRO A 89 -23.27 -10.23 19.32
N VAL A 90 -23.66 -10.78 18.17
CA VAL A 90 -24.17 -10.04 17.02
C VAL A 90 -25.57 -10.54 16.71
N GLU A 91 -26.56 -9.73 17.07
CA GLU A 91 -27.95 -10.00 16.74
C GLU A 91 -28.20 -9.69 15.26
N HIS A 92 -28.79 -10.66 14.54
CA HIS A 92 -29.01 -10.56 13.11
C HIS A 92 -29.83 -9.33 12.73
N GLU A 93 -30.97 -9.09 13.39
CA GLU A 93 -31.86 -7.97 13.09
C GLU A 93 -31.15 -6.62 13.22
N ARG A 94 -30.39 -6.42 14.30
CA ARG A 94 -29.63 -5.19 14.53
C ARG A 94 -28.52 -4.98 13.49
N PHE A 95 -27.85 -6.06 13.10
CA PHE A 95 -26.82 -5.99 12.07
C PHE A 95 -27.43 -5.70 10.70
N ASN A 96 -28.61 -6.29 10.41
CA ASN A 96 -29.34 -6.07 9.17
C ASN A 96 -29.82 -4.62 9.02
N GLU A 97 -30.26 -3.97 10.10
CA GLU A 97 -30.57 -2.52 10.07
C GLU A 97 -29.37 -1.69 9.60
N VAL A 98 -28.16 -2.00 10.10
CA VAL A 98 -26.94 -1.30 9.67
C VAL A 98 -26.60 -1.59 8.20
N LEU A 99 -26.77 -2.85 7.77
CA LEU A 99 -26.59 -3.21 6.37
C LEU A 99 -27.55 -2.42 5.46
N MET A 100 -28.82 -2.31 5.86
CA MET A 100 -29.85 -1.61 5.10
C MET A 100 -29.68 -0.09 5.08
N MET A 101 -28.98 0.52 6.05
CA MET A 101 -28.64 1.96 6.00
C MET A 101 -27.69 2.30 4.84
N HIS A 102 -26.87 1.36 4.40
CA HIS A 102 -25.88 1.56 3.33
C HIS A 102 -26.22 0.81 2.03
N GLY A 103 -27.12 -0.18 2.09
CA GLY A 103 -27.59 -0.93 0.94
C GLY A 103 -28.62 -0.17 0.10
N THR A 104 -28.66 -0.49 -1.19
CA THR A 104 -29.77 -0.07 -2.06
C THR A 104 -30.97 -1.00 -1.88
N THR A 105 -32.19 -0.46 -1.94
CA THR A 105 -33.43 -1.26 -1.98
C THR A 105 -33.63 -2.00 -3.32
N SER A 106 -32.82 -1.67 -4.33
CA SER A 106 -32.88 -2.25 -5.68
C SER A 106 -31.49 -2.74 -6.10
N PRO A 107 -30.99 -3.84 -5.52
CA PRO A 107 -29.65 -4.32 -5.84
C PRO A 107 -29.58 -4.88 -7.27
N LEU A 108 -28.40 -4.83 -7.86
CA LEU A 108 -28.15 -5.42 -9.18
C LEU A 108 -27.98 -6.94 -9.04
N TYR A 109 -29.00 -7.72 -9.43
CA TYR A 109 -29.01 -9.18 -9.20
C TYR A 109 -27.83 -9.92 -9.85
N PRO A 110 -27.32 -9.55 -11.04
CA PRO A 110 -26.09 -10.12 -11.57
C PRO A 110 -24.86 -9.98 -10.65
N MET A 111 -24.75 -8.90 -9.87
CA MET A 111 -23.66 -8.77 -8.89
C MET A 111 -23.83 -9.78 -7.75
N ILE A 112 -25.05 -9.96 -7.26
CA ILE A 112 -25.36 -10.98 -6.24
C ILE A 112 -25.07 -12.38 -6.79
N ALA A 113 -25.47 -12.69 -8.02
CA ALA A 113 -25.15 -13.95 -8.66
C ALA A 113 -23.63 -14.16 -8.81
N SER A 114 -22.87 -13.10 -9.10
CA SER A 114 -21.40 -13.20 -9.17
C SER A 114 -20.76 -13.52 -7.81
N LEU A 115 -21.35 -13.07 -6.71
CA LEU A 115 -20.94 -13.44 -5.35
C LEU A 115 -21.19 -14.92 -5.08
N ASP A 116 -22.35 -15.44 -5.48
CA ASP A 116 -22.71 -16.86 -5.33
C ASP A 116 -21.75 -17.75 -6.13
N VAL A 117 -21.50 -17.41 -7.40
CA VAL A 117 -20.51 -18.11 -8.24
C VAL A 117 -19.11 -18.06 -7.62
N ALA A 118 -18.67 -16.91 -7.10
CA ALA A 118 -17.37 -16.78 -6.45
C ALA A 118 -17.23 -17.76 -5.26
N THR A 119 -18.29 -17.95 -4.47
CA THR A 119 -18.27 -18.93 -3.36
C THR A 119 -18.21 -20.36 -3.86
N ALA A 120 -18.97 -20.71 -4.89
CA ALA A 120 -18.95 -22.05 -5.49
C ALA A 120 -17.58 -22.39 -6.12
N MET A 121 -16.90 -21.40 -6.71
CA MET A 121 -15.54 -21.57 -7.24
C MET A 121 -14.52 -21.89 -6.14
N MET A 122 -14.71 -21.34 -4.94
CA MET A 122 -13.79 -21.51 -3.80
C MET A 122 -14.14 -22.70 -2.90
N ASP A 123 -15.31 -23.32 -3.08
CA ASP A 123 -15.74 -24.48 -2.29
C ASP A 123 -14.90 -25.72 -2.62
N GLY A 124 -14.51 -26.50 -1.63
CA GLY A 124 -13.76 -27.75 -1.82
C GLY A 124 -12.35 -27.61 -2.46
N PRO A 125 -11.80 -28.73 -2.98
CA PRO A 125 -10.42 -28.79 -3.48
C PRO A 125 -10.13 -27.86 -4.67
N GLN A 126 -11.14 -27.47 -5.46
CA GLN A 126 -10.93 -26.54 -6.57
C GLN A 126 -10.50 -25.14 -6.13
N GLY A 127 -10.99 -24.67 -4.97
CA GLY A 127 -10.60 -23.36 -4.44
C GLY A 127 -9.13 -23.32 -4.08
N GLU A 128 -8.63 -24.37 -3.43
CA GLU A 128 -7.22 -24.52 -3.11
C GLU A 128 -6.37 -24.57 -4.38
N TRP A 129 -6.77 -25.37 -5.37
CA TRP A 129 -6.06 -25.47 -6.64
C TRP A 129 -5.97 -24.13 -7.39
N LEU A 130 -7.05 -23.35 -7.43
CA LEU A 130 -7.07 -22.04 -8.09
C LEU A 130 -6.08 -21.05 -7.46
N VAL A 131 -6.02 -21.02 -6.13
CA VAL A 131 -5.09 -20.14 -5.40
C VAL A 131 -3.66 -20.65 -5.54
N ASP A 132 -3.45 -21.97 -5.45
CA ASP A 132 -2.15 -22.60 -5.62
C ASP A 132 -1.57 -22.37 -7.03
N GLU A 133 -2.40 -22.34 -8.08
CA GLU A 133 -1.96 -21.96 -9.42
C GLU A 133 -1.43 -20.51 -9.46
N ALA A 134 -2.12 -19.56 -8.82
CA ALA A 134 -1.67 -18.18 -8.74
C ALA A 134 -0.34 -18.05 -7.96
N VAL A 135 -0.21 -18.78 -6.84
CA VAL A 135 1.04 -18.85 -6.06
C VAL A 135 2.16 -19.46 -6.91
N THR A 136 1.88 -20.53 -7.65
CA THR A 136 2.84 -21.20 -8.54
C THR A 136 3.38 -20.25 -9.60
N GLU A 137 2.51 -19.54 -10.31
CA GLU A 137 2.93 -18.61 -11.37
C GLU A 137 3.69 -17.41 -10.79
N ALA A 138 3.30 -16.92 -9.62
CA ALA A 138 4.04 -15.85 -8.94
C ALA A 138 5.45 -16.33 -8.53
N VAL A 139 5.59 -17.53 -7.97
CA VAL A 139 6.88 -18.14 -7.62
C VAL A 139 7.76 -18.29 -8.86
N ARG A 140 7.23 -18.84 -9.95
CA ARG A 140 7.97 -19.00 -11.21
C ARG A 140 8.48 -17.68 -11.74
N PHE A 141 7.62 -16.66 -11.77
CA PHE A 141 8.01 -15.32 -12.22
C PHE A 141 9.11 -14.74 -11.32
N ARG A 142 8.97 -14.84 -10.00
CA ARG A 142 9.97 -14.39 -9.02
C ARG A 142 11.33 -15.05 -9.22
N GLN A 143 11.36 -16.37 -9.40
CA GLN A 143 12.61 -17.10 -9.67
C GLN A 143 13.22 -16.69 -11.03
N GLU A 144 12.40 -16.55 -12.06
CA GLU A 144 12.87 -16.18 -13.40
C GLU A 144 13.46 -14.76 -13.43
N MET A 145 12.89 -13.81 -12.69
CA MET A 145 13.45 -12.46 -12.51
C MET A 145 14.88 -12.51 -11.94
N VAL A 146 15.12 -13.33 -10.91
CA VAL A 146 16.45 -13.49 -10.30
C VAL A 146 17.43 -14.17 -11.28
N ARG A 147 16.99 -15.24 -11.96
CA ARG A 147 17.82 -15.93 -12.98
C ARG A 147 18.17 -15.02 -14.15
N LEU A 148 17.22 -14.22 -14.62
CA LEU A 148 17.43 -13.27 -15.69
C LEU A 148 18.44 -12.19 -15.30
N ARG A 149 18.31 -11.64 -14.08
CA ARG A 149 19.30 -10.71 -13.54
C ARG A 149 20.70 -11.33 -13.49
N ARG A 150 20.85 -12.54 -12.95
CA ARG A 150 22.14 -13.26 -12.93
C ARG A 150 22.71 -13.48 -14.33
N ARG A 151 21.87 -13.83 -15.32
CA ARG A 151 22.30 -13.98 -16.73
C ARG A 151 22.77 -12.66 -17.33
N VAL A 152 22.06 -11.56 -17.07
CA VAL A 152 22.47 -10.21 -17.52
C VAL A 152 23.81 -9.83 -16.91
N GLU A 153 24.00 -10.06 -15.61
CA GLU A 153 25.25 -9.79 -14.91
C GLU A 153 26.41 -10.67 -15.45
N ALA A 154 26.17 -11.97 -15.66
CA ALA A 154 27.17 -12.93 -16.12
C ALA A 154 27.56 -12.78 -17.59
N ALA A 155 26.67 -12.26 -18.45
CA ALA A 155 26.93 -12.10 -19.88
C ALA A 155 28.11 -11.13 -20.14
N GLY A 156 28.29 -10.11 -19.29
CA GLY A 156 29.39 -9.14 -19.40
C GLY A 156 29.41 -8.30 -20.69
N ASP A 157 28.37 -8.39 -21.52
CA ASP A 157 28.26 -7.74 -22.84
C ASP A 157 27.49 -6.41 -22.79
N ARG A 158 26.92 -6.07 -21.63
CA ARG A 158 26.08 -4.88 -21.38
C ARG A 158 26.16 -4.47 -19.91
N PRO A 159 25.70 -3.26 -19.54
CA PRO A 159 25.67 -2.84 -18.14
C PRO A 159 24.93 -3.85 -17.24
N PRO A 160 25.47 -4.21 -16.06
CA PRO A 160 25.02 -5.38 -15.29
C PRO A 160 23.72 -5.16 -14.51
N TRP A 161 23.04 -4.02 -14.67
CA TRP A 161 21.81 -3.73 -13.95
C TRP A 161 20.60 -4.47 -14.56
N PHE A 162 19.68 -4.90 -13.70
CA PHE A 162 18.33 -5.33 -14.08
C PHE A 162 17.33 -4.99 -12.97
N PHE A 163 16.05 -5.10 -13.26
CA PHE A 163 15.01 -5.02 -12.24
C PHE A 163 15.13 -6.15 -11.23
N GLY A 164 14.77 -5.89 -9.98
CA GLY A 164 14.70 -6.89 -8.92
C GLY A 164 13.27 -7.21 -8.54
N VAL A 165 13.15 -8.05 -7.51
CA VAL A 165 11.88 -8.34 -6.85
C VAL A 165 12.10 -8.17 -5.35
N TRP A 166 11.13 -7.59 -4.67
CA TRP A 166 11.12 -7.49 -3.22
C TRP A 166 10.71 -8.84 -2.61
N GLN A 167 11.69 -9.56 -2.09
CA GLN A 167 11.59 -10.91 -1.52
C GLN A 167 12.91 -11.32 -0.83
N PRO A 168 12.93 -12.42 -0.06
CA PRO A 168 14.17 -13.00 0.46
C PRO A 168 15.18 -13.37 -0.63
N LYS A 169 16.47 -13.18 -0.33
CA LYS A 169 17.59 -13.59 -1.21
C LYS A 169 17.85 -15.09 -1.14
N THR A 170 17.74 -15.64 0.07
CA THR A 170 17.87 -17.06 0.39
C THR A 170 16.64 -17.51 1.18
N VAL A 171 16.38 -18.81 1.15
CA VAL A 171 15.35 -19.48 1.95
C VAL A 171 15.96 -20.71 2.62
N THR A 172 15.40 -21.13 3.74
CA THR A 172 15.82 -22.34 4.45
C THR A 172 14.78 -23.43 4.28
N ASP A 173 15.21 -24.61 3.84
CA ASP A 173 14.37 -25.81 3.88
C ASP A 173 14.29 -26.32 5.33
N PRO A 174 13.11 -26.30 5.98
CA PRO A 174 12.98 -26.71 7.38
C PRO A 174 13.22 -28.21 7.59
N THR A 175 13.11 -29.03 6.53
CA THR A 175 13.31 -30.49 6.62
C THR A 175 14.79 -30.84 6.67
N THR A 176 15.60 -30.13 5.88
CA THR A 176 17.04 -30.42 5.72
C THR A 176 17.94 -29.44 6.47
N GLY A 177 17.42 -28.26 6.85
CA GLY A 177 18.18 -27.14 7.37
C GLY A 177 19.06 -26.44 6.32
N ALA A 178 18.94 -26.81 5.04
CA ALA A 178 19.76 -26.26 3.97
C ALA A 178 19.29 -24.84 3.62
N GLU A 179 20.23 -23.90 3.55
CA GLU A 179 20.00 -22.57 2.99
C GLU A 179 20.24 -22.60 1.47
N LEU A 180 19.25 -22.13 0.72
CA LEU A 180 19.23 -22.17 -0.74
C LEU A 180 19.02 -20.75 -1.29
N PRO A 181 19.72 -20.35 -2.37
CA PRO A 181 19.33 -19.18 -3.13
C PRO A 181 17.88 -19.28 -3.59
N PHE A 182 17.13 -18.18 -3.53
CA PHE A 182 15.68 -18.19 -3.82
C PHE A 182 15.34 -18.81 -5.19
N ASP A 183 16.14 -18.53 -6.22
CA ASP A 183 15.94 -19.03 -7.57
C ASP A 183 16.38 -20.49 -7.81
N GLU A 184 17.09 -21.07 -6.86
CA GLU A 184 17.53 -22.46 -6.85
C GLU A 184 16.68 -23.33 -5.91
N ALA A 185 15.93 -22.70 -5.00
CA ALA A 185 15.00 -23.39 -4.12
C ALA A 185 13.93 -24.17 -4.93
N PRO A 186 13.57 -25.40 -4.50
CA PRO A 186 12.49 -26.15 -5.13
C PRO A 186 11.19 -25.33 -5.16
N PRO A 187 10.51 -25.19 -6.31
CA PRO A 187 9.26 -24.43 -6.37
C PRO A 187 8.19 -24.94 -5.40
N GLU A 188 8.19 -26.23 -5.10
CA GLU A 188 7.28 -26.84 -4.12
C GLU A 188 7.52 -26.33 -2.70
N LEU A 189 8.78 -26.17 -2.29
CA LEU A 189 9.15 -25.58 -1.01
C LEU A 189 8.58 -24.16 -0.91
N LEU A 190 8.82 -23.33 -1.93
CA LEU A 190 8.33 -21.94 -1.95
C LEU A 190 6.80 -21.83 -1.97
N ARG A 191 6.08 -22.81 -2.52
CA ARG A 191 4.62 -22.80 -2.56
C ARG A 191 3.98 -23.23 -1.24
N THR A 192 4.62 -24.14 -0.52
CA THR A 192 4.01 -24.82 0.63
C THR A 192 4.53 -24.35 1.98
N GLU A 193 5.73 -23.78 2.04
CA GLU A 193 6.41 -23.45 3.30
C GLU A 193 6.30 -21.95 3.65
N PRO A 194 5.52 -21.56 4.67
CA PRO A 194 5.35 -20.16 5.05
C PRO A 194 6.65 -19.48 5.46
N SER A 195 7.61 -20.21 6.06
CA SER A 195 8.87 -19.64 6.52
C SER A 195 9.74 -19.08 5.38
N CYS A 196 9.53 -19.54 4.14
CA CYS A 196 10.17 -18.97 2.94
C CYS A 196 9.77 -17.52 2.66
N TRP A 197 8.69 -17.04 3.29
CA TRP A 197 8.11 -15.71 3.05
C TRP A 197 8.03 -14.85 4.31
N THR A 198 8.41 -15.39 5.47
CA THR A 198 8.41 -14.65 6.72
C THR A 198 9.44 -13.52 6.68
N LEU A 199 9.06 -12.35 7.19
CA LEU A 199 9.98 -11.23 7.38
C LEU A 199 10.76 -11.47 8.67
N ALA A 200 11.89 -12.18 8.55
CA ALA A 200 12.75 -12.52 9.69
C ALA A 200 13.37 -11.25 10.31
N PRO A 201 13.42 -11.14 11.65
CA PRO A 201 14.02 -9.99 12.33
C PRO A 201 15.45 -9.69 11.82
N GLY A 202 15.69 -8.45 11.41
CA GLY A 202 16.99 -7.99 10.95
C GLY A 202 17.37 -8.39 9.51
N ALA A 203 16.49 -9.06 8.76
CA ALA A 203 16.78 -9.35 7.36
C ALA A 203 16.79 -8.06 6.51
N ASP A 204 17.85 -7.89 5.71
CA ASP A 204 18.10 -6.63 5.00
C ASP A 204 17.16 -6.39 3.81
N TRP A 205 16.58 -7.46 3.25
CA TRP A 205 15.79 -7.39 2.03
C TRP A 205 14.47 -6.62 2.19
N HIS A 206 13.88 -6.63 3.39
CA HIS A 206 12.55 -6.03 3.62
C HIS A 206 12.59 -4.59 4.12
N GLY A 207 13.72 -4.10 4.63
CA GLY A 207 13.88 -2.70 5.05
C GLY A 207 13.22 -2.30 6.39
N PHE A 208 12.33 -3.12 6.96
CA PHE A 208 11.71 -2.84 8.26
C PHE A 208 12.64 -3.08 9.47
N PRO A 209 12.93 -2.06 10.29
CA PRO A 209 13.62 -2.24 11.56
C PRO A 209 12.67 -2.75 12.66
N GLY A 210 13.22 -3.43 13.67
CA GLY A 210 12.48 -3.73 14.90
C GLY A 210 11.33 -4.76 14.78
N LEU A 211 11.28 -5.54 13.69
CA LEU A 211 10.31 -6.63 13.57
C LEU A 211 10.57 -7.74 14.59
N THR A 212 9.48 -8.28 15.16
CA THR A 212 9.52 -9.51 15.96
C THR A 212 9.32 -10.73 15.08
N ASP A 213 9.84 -11.88 15.51
CA ASP A 213 9.69 -13.12 14.76
C ASP A 213 8.21 -13.51 14.54
N GLY A 214 7.92 -14.10 13.38
CA GLY A 214 6.57 -14.52 12.98
C GLY A 214 5.56 -13.40 12.69
N TYR A 215 5.91 -12.13 12.94
CA TYR A 215 4.99 -10.98 12.89
C TYR A 215 4.26 -10.85 11.56
N CYS A 216 5.00 -10.95 10.45
CA CYS A 216 4.46 -10.74 9.11
C CYS A 216 5.08 -11.70 8.09
N MET A 217 4.29 -12.06 7.10
CA MET A 217 4.70 -12.81 5.92
C MET A 217 4.46 -11.99 4.66
N LEU A 218 5.32 -12.13 3.65
CA LEU A 218 5.10 -11.60 2.31
C LEU A 218 4.16 -12.52 1.54
N ASP A 219 3.10 -11.97 0.98
CA ASP A 219 2.21 -12.66 0.07
C ASP A 219 2.91 -12.93 -1.28
N PRO A 220 3.11 -14.21 -1.66
CA PRO A 220 3.79 -14.55 -2.91
C PRO A 220 3.12 -13.92 -4.13
N VAL A 221 1.79 -13.80 -4.15
CA VAL A 221 1.04 -13.36 -5.33
C VAL A 221 1.05 -11.84 -5.52
N LYS A 222 1.52 -11.08 -4.54
CA LYS A 222 1.72 -9.64 -4.63
C LYS A 222 3.18 -9.35 -4.95
N VAL A 223 3.50 -9.29 -6.24
CA VAL A 223 4.88 -9.20 -6.72
C VAL A 223 5.30 -7.75 -6.90
N THR A 224 6.11 -7.26 -5.96
CA THR A 224 6.69 -5.92 -6.03
C THR A 224 8.01 -5.97 -6.81
N LEU A 225 8.01 -5.43 -8.02
CA LEU A 225 9.22 -5.20 -8.81
C LEU A 225 10.00 -4.03 -8.23
N THR A 226 11.33 -4.16 -8.15
CA THR A 226 12.22 -3.09 -7.68
C THR A 226 13.05 -2.54 -8.83
N CYS A 227 13.09 -1.22 -8.94
CA CYS A 227 13.95 -0.51 -9.88
C CYS A 227 15.27 -0.11 -9.19
N PRO A 228 16.39 -0.02 -9.93
CA PRO A 228 17.62 0.57 -9.41
C PRO A 228 17.38 2.00 -8.92
N GLY A 229 18.04 2.40 -7.83
CA GLY A 229 18.05 3.78 -7.35
C GLY A 229 17.97 3.94 -5.83
N ILE A 230 17.46 2.92 -5.13
CA ILE A 230 17.38 2.92 -3.66
C ILE A 230 17.57 1.50 -3.11
N THR A 231 18.22 1.37 -1.96
CA THR A 231 18.28 0.12 -1.19
C THR A 231 17.01 -0.06 -0.35
N PRO A 232 16.69 -1.28 0.13
CA PRO A 232 15.57 -1.48 1.04
C PRO A 232 15.65 -0.67 2.35
N THR A 233 16.86 -0.28 2.78
CA THR A 233 17.10 0.54 3.97
C THR A 233 16.98 2.04 3.71
N GLY A 234 16.69 2.45 2.47
CA GLY A 234 16.48 3.85 2.10
C GLY A 234 17.72 4.58 1.57
N GLU A 235 18.85 3.89 1.36
CA GLU A 235 20.05 4.51 0.82
C GLU A 235 19.91 4.72 -0.69
N MET A 236 20.00 5.99 -1.12
CA MET A 236 19.87 6.38 -2.52
C MET A 236 21.18 6.18 -3.26
N ALA A 237 21.14 5.52 -4.42
CA ALA A 237 22.28 5.39 -5.32
C ALA A 237 22.59 6.71 -6.05
N GLU A 238 23.70 6.77 -6.79
CA GLU A 238 24.03 7.91 -7.65
C GLU A 238 23.18 7.95 -8.93
N GLU A 239 22.86 6.78 -9.47
CA GLU A 239 21.97 6.60 -10.61
C GLU A 239 20.73 5.80 -10.19
N GLY A 240 19.60 6.09 -10.84
CA GLY A 240 18.36 5.37 -10.59
C GLY A 240 17.36 5.47 -11.72
N ILE A 241 16.42 4.52 -11.73
CA ILE A 241 15.33 4.42 -12.68
C ILE A 241 14.02 4.56 -11.88
N PRO A 242 13.41 5.75 -11.86
CA PRO A 242 12.14 5.93 -11.17
C PRO A 242 11.05 5.04 -11.75
N ALA A 243 10.32 4.33 -10.90
CA ALA A 243 9.33 3.33 -11.32
C ALA A 243 8.16 3.94 -12.13
N ARG A 244 7.92 5.26 -12.00
CA ARG A 244 6.97 6.02 -12.81
C ARG A 244 7.34 6.04 -14.30
N VAL A 245 8.63 6.08 -14.62
CA VAL A 245 9.09 6.01 -16.01
C VAL A 245 8.87 4.61 -16.59
N LEU A 246 9.21 3.57 -15.80
CA LEU A 246 8.93 2.18 -16.16
C LEU A 246 7.43 1.97 -16.39
N THR A 247 6.60 2.44 -15.47
CA THR A 247 5.13 2.29 -15.52
C THR A 247 4.55 2.97 -16.75
N ALA A 248 4.97 4.20 -17.05
CA ALA A 248 4.54 4.90 -18.25
C ALA A 248 4.92 4.12 -19.53
N TYR A 249 6.09 3.49 -19.54
CA TYR A 249 6.50 2.66 -20.66
C TYR A 249 5.69 1.36 -20.76
N LEU A 250 5.46 0.66 -19.65
CA LEU A 250 4.63 -0.55 -19.62
C LEU A 250 3.20 -0.28 -20.14
N ALA A 251 2.65 0.90 -19.82
CA ALA A 251 1.36 1.34 -20.34
C ALA A 251 1.34 1.46 -21.88
N THR A 252 2.44 1.87 -22.52
CA THR A 252 2.54 1.87 -24.01
C THR A 252 2.45 0.48 -24.63
N ARG A 253 2.66 -0.57 -23.82
CA ARG A 253 2.54 -1.98 -24.18
C ARG A 253 1.27 -2.63 -23.66
N ASN A 254 0.29 -1.84 -23.21
CA ASN A 254 -0.96 -2.30 -22.58
C ASN A 254 -0.73 -3.19 -21.33
N ILE A 255 0.35 -2.94 -20.61
CA ILE A 255 0.64 -3.57 -19.32
C ILE A 255 0.38 -2.51 -18.24
N VAL A 256 -0.74 -2.68 -17.54
CA VAL A 256 -1.11 -1.82 -16.41
C VAL A 256 -0.66 -2.51 -15.13
N VAL A 257 0.15 -1.81 -14.35
CA VAL A 257 0.58 -2.24 -13.02
C VAL A 257 -0.44 -1.75 -11.97
N GLU A 258 -0.49 -2.45 -10.84
CA GLU A 258 -1.49 -2.18 -9.80
C GLU A 258 -1.14 -0.93 -8.97
N LYS A 259 0.15 -0.72 -8.71
CA LYS A 259 0.64 0.46 -7.98
C LYS A 259 2.04 0.81 -8.43
N THR A 260 2.34 2.09 -8.39
CA THR A 260 3.67 2.63 -8.67
C THR A 260 4.13 3.54 -7.55
N ASP A 261 5.26 3.20 -6.97
CA ASP A 261 5.98 4.02 -5.98
C ASP A 261 7.13 4.79 -6.68
N SER A 262 8.06 5.33 -5.91
CA SER A 262 9.26 6.01 -6.40
C SER A 262 10.20 5.04 -7.14
N TYR A 263 10.45 3.85 -6.58
CA TYR A 263 11.36 2.84 -7.13
C TYR A 263 10.76 1.43 -7.16
N THR A 264 9.47 1.28 -6.90
CA THR A 264 8.81 -0.03 -6.96
C THR A 264 7.53 0.05 -7.76
N THR A 265 7.13 -1.10 -8.32
CA THR A 265 5.79 -1.24 -8.90
C THR A 265 5.22 -2.61 -8.55
N LEU A 266 3.93 -2.63 -8.20
CA LEU A 266 3.23 -3.84 -7.78
C LEU A 266 2.52 -4.48 -8.98
N VAL A 267 2.72 -5.78 -9.14
CA VAL A 267 1.98 -6.63 -10.08
C VAL A 267 1.24 -7.68 -9.28
N LEU A 268 -0.06 -7.81 -9.52
CA LEU A 268 -0.91 -8.80 -8.87
C LEU A 268 -0.97 -10.08 -9.69
N PHE A 269 -0.73 -11.20 -9.04
CA PHE A 269 -1.05 -12.52 -9.54
C PHE A 269 -2.39 -12.95 -8.94
N SER A 270 -3.37 -13.23 -9.80
CA SER A 270 -4.70 -13.66 -9.39
C SER A 270 -5.09 -14.93 -10.14
N MET A 271 -6.20 -15.54 -9.72
CA MET A 271 -6.77 -16.73 -10.38
C MET A 271 -7.19 -16.47 -11.84
N GLY A 272 -7.25 -15.21 -12.27
CA GLY A 272 -7.54 -14.83 -13.66
C GLY A 272 -6.31 -14.80 -14.57
N ILE A 273 -5.11 -15.04 -14.05
CA ILE A 273 -3.88 -15.09 -14.87
C ILE A 273 -3.75 -16.44 -15.55
N THR A 274 -3.47 -16.42 -16.85
CA THR A 274 -3.10 -17.61 -17.62
C THR A 274 -1.62 -17.93 -17.45
N LYS A 275 -1.28 -19.22 -17.40
CA LYS A 275 0.11 -19.71 -17.31
C LYS A 275 1.02 -19.01 -18.33
N GLY A 276 2.16 -18.51 -17.85
CA GLY A 276 3.17 -17.86 -18.70
C GLY A 276 2.84 -16.46 -19.20
N LYS A 277 1.69 -15.85 -18.84
CA LYS A 277 1.35 -14.46 -19.21
C LYS A 277 2.41 -13.46 -18.75
N TRP A 278 3.08 -13.74 -17.64
CA TRP A 278 4.19 -12.94 -17.12
C TRP A 278 5.40 -12.88 -18.08
N GLY A 279 5.47 -13.76 -19.09
CA GLY A 279 6.45 -13.66 -20.18
C GLY A 279 6.33 -12.35 -20.96
N THR A 280 5.11 -11.85 -21.21
CA THR A 280 4.89 -10.55 -21.84
C THR A 280 5.45 -9.38 -21.01
N LEU A 281 5.37 -9.50 -19.67
CA LEU A 281 5.98 -8.54 -18.77
C LEU A 281 7.51 -8.62 -18.81
N LEU A 282 8.09 -9.83 -18.77
CA LEU A 282 9.55 -10.00 -18.90
C LEU A 282 10.10 -9.43 -20.20
N ASP A 283 9.42 -9.68 -21.33
CA ASP A 283 9.79 -9.13 -22.63
C ASP A 283 9.76 -7.59 -22.62
N ALA A 284 8.79 -6.99 -21.95
CA ALA A 284 8.71 -5.54 -21.78
C ALA A 284 9.83 -4.99 -20.88
N LEU A 285 10.17 -5.68 -19.79
CA LEU A 285 11.29 -5.30 -18.93
C LEU A 285 12.64 -5.38 -19.66
N MET A 286 12.83 -6.42 -20.48
CA MET A 286 14.04 -6.58 -21.30
C MET A 286 14.14 -5.50 -22.39
N ASP A 287 13.05 -5.17 -23.08
CA ASP A 287 13.06 -4.08 -24.07
C ASP A 287 13.27 -2.72 -23.41
N PHE A 288 12.65 -2.44 -22.25
CA PHE A 288 12.92 -1.22 -21.50
C PHE A 288 14.40 -1.10 -21.18
N LYS A 289 15.03 -2.18 -20.69
CA LYS A 289 16.48 -2.19 -20.44
C LYS A 289 17.27 -1.91 -21.71
N ALA A 290 16.95 -2.54 -22.84
CA ALA A 290 17.65 -2.31 -24.10
C ALA A 290 17.52 -0.84 -24.58
N LEU A 291 16.35 -0.25 -24.45
CA LEU A 291 16.10 1.17 -24.75
C LEU A 291 16.85 2.10 -23.81
N TYR A 292 16.91 1.76 -22.52
CA TYR A 292 17.68 2.51 -21.52
C TYR A 292 19.18 2.42 -21.83
N ASP A 293 19.69 1.22 -22.12
CA ASP A 293 21.12 0.98 -22.39
C ASP A 293 21.60 1.62 -23.69
N SER A 294 20.74 1.64 -24.72
CA SER A 294 21.01 2.34 -25.99
C SER A 294 20.76 3.85 -25.93
N ASN A 295 20.37 4.38 -24.77
CA ASN A 295 20.04 5.80 -24.57
C ASN A 295 18.99 6.32 -25.58
N ALA A 296 17.92 5.55 -25.77
CA ALA A 296 16.92 5.83 -26.79
C ALA A 296 16.26 7.22 -26.60
N PRO A 297 15.93 7.93 -27.71
CA PRO A 297 15.17 9.16 -27.66
C PRO A 297 13.80 8.95 -26.98
N LEU A 298 13.39 9.90 -26.14
CA LEU A 298 12.15 9.79 -25.38
C LEU A 298 10.91 9.73 -26.28
N GLU A 299 10.94 10.35 -27.46
CA GLU A 299 9.88 10.27 -28.47
C GLU A 299 9.61 8.83 -28.94
N ARG A 300 10.64 7.97 -28.95
CA ARG A 300 10.51 6.55 -29.28
C ARG A 300 9.95 5.76 -28.10
N VAL A 301 10.29 6.13 -26.87
CA VAL A 301 9.95 5.37 -25.66
C VAL A 301 8.57 5.76 -25.11
N LEU A 302 8.29 7.06 -24.99
CA LEU A 302 7.08 7.65 -24.41
C LEU A 302 6.49 8.73 -25.35
N PRO A 303 6.03 8.37 -26.56
CA PRO A 303 5.57 9.33 -27.57
C PRO A 303 4.43 10.23 -27.08
N GLN A 304 3.48 9.67 -26.31
CA GLN A 304 2.34 10.42 -25.79
C GLN A 304 2.76 11.48 -24.75
N ALA A 305 3.73 11.16 -23.88
CA ALA A 305 4.24 12.12 -22.91
C ALA A 305 4.94 13.30 -23.59
N VAL A 306 5.73 13.02 -24.64
CA VAL A 306 6.38 14.08 -25.43
C VAL A 306 5.34 14.91 -26.20
N ALA A 307 4.34 14.28 -26.80
CA ALA A 307 3.27 14.98 -27.51
C ALA A 307 2.43 15.88 -26.60
N ALA A 308 2.15 15.45 -25.36
CA ALA A 308 1.40 16.23 -24.38
C ALA A 308 2.21 17.41 -23.81
N HIS A 309 3.53 17.24 -23.65
CA HIS A 309 4.41 18.24 -23.05
C HIS A 309 5.70 18.47 -23.85
N PRO A 310 5.62 18.90 -25.12
CA PRO A 310 6.78 18.97 -26.02
C PRO A 310 7.83 19.95 -25.53
N LYS A 311 7.42 21.08 -24.93
CA LYS A 311 8.33 22.06 -24.32
C LYS A 311 9.22 21.46 -23.22
N ARG A 312 8.74 20.41 -22.54
CA ARG A 312 9.43 19.79 -21.41
C ARG A 312 10.28 18.59 -21.82
N TYR A 313 9.82 17.82 -22.81
CA TYR A 313 10.36 16.49 -23.09
C TYR A 313 10.95 16.32 -24.50
N ALA A 314 10.73 17.24 -25.44
CA ALA A 314 11.30 17.14 -26.78
C ALA A 314 12.84 17.14 -26.72
N GLY A 315 13.47 16.26 -27.51
CA GLY A 315 14.92 16.10 -27.57
C GLY A 315 15.57 15.38 -26.38
N LEU A 316 14.83 15.03 -25.32
CA LEU A 316 15.39 14.24 -24.22
C LEU A 316 15.57 12.77 -24.61
N THR A 317 16.50 12.11 -23.94
CA THR A 317 16.61 10.64 -23.95
C THR A 317 15.97 10.00 -22.70
N LEU A 318 15.77 8.68 -22.75
CA LEU A 318 15.27 7.91 -21.61
C LEU A 318 16.18 8.04 -20.37
N ARG A 319 17.52 7.94 -20.54
CA ARG A 319 18.46 8.08 -19.41
C ARG A 319 18.41 9.49 -18.81
N GLU A 320 18.30 10.52 -19.64
CA GLU A 320 18.23 11.90 -19.17
C GLU A 320 16.97 12.16 -18.35
N LEU A 321 15.82 11.61 -18.77
CA LEU A 321 14.59 11.69 -17.98
C LEU A 321 14.75 10.99 -16.62
N CYS A 322 15.23 9.73 -16.62
CA CYS A 322 15.45 8.97 -15.40
C CYS A 322 16.40 9.69 -14.43
N ARG A 323 17.54 10.20 -14.94
CA ARG A 323 18.50 10.98 -14.15
C ARG A 323 17.87 12.23 -13.56
N GLN A 324 17.16 13.03 -14.38
CA GLN A 324 16.53 14.27 -13.89
C GLN A 324 15.51 13.99 -12.77
N MET A 325 14.69 12.94 -12.92
CA MET A 325 13.72 12.54 -11.90
C MET A 325 14.41 11.98 -10.66
N HIS A 326 15.42 11.11 -10.82
CA HIS A 326 16.20 10.57 -9.72
C HIS A 326 16.88 11.67 -8.89
N ASP A 327 17.52 12.64 -9.56
CA ASP A 327 18.14 13.79 -8.91
C ASP A 327 17.13 14.66 -8.16
N GLN A 328 15.92 14.84 -8.70
CA GLN A 328 14.86 15.56 -7.98
C GLN A 328 14.42 14.78 -6.73
N LEU A 329 14.17 13.47 -6.84
CA LEU A 329 13.77 12.64 -5.70
C LEU A 329 14.82 12.67 -4.59
N ARG A 330 16.10 12.61 -4.97
CA ARG A 330 17.24 12.68 -4.05
C ARG A 330 17.40 14.05 -3.40
N SER A 331 17.43 15.13 -4.20
CA SER A 331 17.64 16.49 -3.69
C SER A 331 16.47 16.99 -2.84
N ALA A 332 15.23 16.63 -3.19
CA ALA A 332 14.05 16.94 -2.40
C ALA A 332 13.92 16.04 -1.15
N ARG A 333 14.70 14.95 -1.06
CA ARG A 333 14.62 13.95 0.01
C ARG A 333 13.20 13.39 0.18
N LEU A 334 12.51 13.16 -0.95
CA LEU A 334 11.08 12.87 -0.94
C LEU A 334 10.73 11.60 -0.16
N VAL A 335 11.58 10.56 -0.24
CA VAL A 335 11.39 9.29 0.48
C VAL A 335 11.57 9.47 2.00
N GLU A 336 12.59 10.22 2.44
CA GLU A 336 12.81 10.54 3.86
C GLU A 336 11.68 11.38 4.43
N LEU A 337 11.21 12.38 3.65
CA LEU A 337 10.09 13.23 4.04
C LEU A 337 8.80 12.44 4.19
N LEU A 338 8.55 11.49 3.28
CA LEU A 338 7.41 10.59 3.34
C LEU A 338 7.44 9.76 4.63
N ASP A 339 8.57 9.10 4.91
CA ASP A 339 8.74 8.30 6.12
C ASP A 339 8.53 9.15 7.39
N THR A 340 9.12 10.35 7.44
CA THR A 340 8.96 11.28 8.56
C THR A 340 7.50 11.70 8.75
N ALA A 341 6.77 11.97 7.66
CA ALA A 341 5.36 12.38 7.71
C ALA A 341 4.46 11.27 8.30
N PHE A 342 4.81 10.00 8.11
CA PHE A 342 4.06 8.87 8.67
C PHE A 342 4.50 8.45 10.07
N GLN A 343 5.68 8.85 10.53
CA GLN A 343 6.14 8.63 11.90
C GLN A 343 5.74 9.76 12.86
N GLN A 344 5.60 10.99 12.35
CA GLN A 344 5.22 12.16 13.13
C GLN A 344 3.78 12.57 12.78
N LEU A 345 2.84 11.90 13.42
CA LEU A 345 1.42 12.07 13.14
C LEU A 345 0.95 13.51 13.44
N PRO A 346 0.10 14.09 12.56
CA PRO A 346 -0.58 15.35 12.83
C PRO A 346 -1.37 15.34 14.15
N GLU A 347 -1.49 16.49 14.80
CA GLU A 347 -2.28 16.61 16.03
C GLU A 347 -3.78 16.59 15.71
N PRO A 348 -4.58 15.67 16.28
CA PRO A 348 -6.03 15.67 16.12
C PRO A 348 -6.66 16.78 16.98
N VAL A 349 -7.17 17.84 16.34
CA VAL A 349 -7.82 18.99 17.00
C VAL A 349 -9.32 18.79 17.12
N PHE A 350 -9.96 18.28 16.05
CA PHE A 350 -11.39 18.01 16.00
C PHE A 350 -11.67 16.58 15.52
N PRO A 351 -12.80 15.97 15.91
CA PRO A 351 -13.21 14.70 15.33
C PRO A 351 -13.59 14.91 13.84
N PRO A 352 -13.33 13.93 12.95
CA PRO A 352 -13.66 14.06 11.52
C PRO A 352 -15.13 14.42 11.23
N GLN A 353 -16.06 13.95 12.08
CA GLN A 353 -17.49 14.28 12.01
C GLN A 353 -17.75 15.81 12.12
N HIS A 354 -16.98 16.52 12.94
CA HIS A 354 -17.10 17.97 13.07
C HIS A 354 -16.73 18.67 11.75
N CYS A 355 -15.61 18.27 11.17
CA CYS A 355 -15.12 18.82 9.91
C CYS A 355 -16.08 18.55 8.75
N TYR A 356 -16.66 17.35 8.70
CA TYR A 356 -17.71 17.04 7.74
C TYR A 356 -18.94 17.96 7.88
N GLN A 357 -19.40 18.21 9.11
CA GLN A 357 -20.52 19.14 9.34
C GLN A 357 -20.18 20.59 8.91
N ARG A 358 -18.94 21.02 9.13
CA ARG A 358 -18.47 22.35 8.71
C ARG A 358 -18.40 22.45 7.19
N LEU A 359 -17.85 21.45 6.51
CA LEU A 359 -17.80 21.37 5.05
C LEU A 359 -19.19 21.51 4.43
N VAL A 360 -20.18 20.74 4.92
CA VAL A 360 -21.57 20.80 4.44
C VAL A 360 -22.22 22.17 4.67
N ARG A 361 -21.79 22.92 5.69
CA ARG A 361 -22.36 24.23 6.06
C ARG A 361 -21.58 25.42 5.48
N GLY A 362 -20.63 25.19 4.57
CA GLY A 362 -19.77 26.26 4.02
C GLY A 362 -18.89 26.92 5.08
N GLY A 363 -18.44 26.13 6.06
CA GLY A 363 -17.50 26.52 7.12
C GLY A 363 -16.04 26.23 6.80
N THR A 364 -15.72 26.01 5.52
CA THR A 364 -14.41 25.58 5.04
C THR A 364 -13.99 26.42 3.84
N GLU A 365 -12.70 26.42 3.55
CA GLU A 365 -12.11 27.08 2.39
C GLU A 365 -10.93 26.29 1.83
N GLN A 366 -10.66 26.46 0.53
CA GLN A 366 -9.45 25.96 -0.11
C GLN A 366 -8.26 26.87 0.22
N VAL A 367 -7.18 26.27 0.71
CA VAL A 367 -5.98 27.00 1.14
C VAL A 367 -4.78 26.41 0.41
N ARG A 368 -3.91 27.27 -0.12
CA ARG A 368 -2.66 26.83 -0.74
C ARG A 368 -1.77 26.16 0.30
N ILE A 369 -1.06 25.10 -0.06
CA ILE A 369 -0.12 24.40 0.84
C ILE A 369 0.88 25.37 1.48
N ALA A 370 1.39 26.35 0.70
CA ALA A 370 2.30 27.38 1.20
C ALA A 370 1.71 28.28 2.31
N GLU A 371 0.38 28.34 2.43
CA GLU A 371 -0.37 29.17 3.39
C GLU A 371 -1.12 28.32 4.43
N ALA A 372 -1.02 27.00 4.34
CA ALA A 372 -1.80 26.07 5.15
C ALA A 372 -1.21 25.83 6.56
N ALA A 373 -0.04 26.40 6.86
CA ALA A 373 0.55 26.29 8.20
C ALA A 373 -0.40 26.83 9.29
N GLY A 374 -0.55 26.07 10.37
CA GLY A 374 -1.44 26.37 11.49
C GLY A 374 -2.93 26.20 11.19
N ARG A 375 -3.29 25.75 9.99
CA ARG A 375 -4.69 25.44 9.63
C ARG A 375 -5.09 24.05 10.11
N ILE A 376 -6.39 23.79 10.10
CA ILE A 376 -6.96 22.48 10.41
C ILE A 376 -7.58 21.93 9.14
N ALA A 377 -7.20 20.72 8.76
CA ALA A 377 -7.73 20.05 7.59
C ALA A 377 -9.23 19.79 7.74
N ALA A 378 -10.01 20.14 6.73
CA ALA A 378 -11.44 19.84 6.70
C ALA A 378 -11.77 18.62 5.83
N ALA A 379 -10.84 18.22 4.94
CA ALA A 379 -10.92 17.02 4.13
C ALA A 379 -9.69 16.14 4.34
N MET A 380 -9.82 14.87 3.99
CA MET A 380 -8.74 13.90 4.03
C MET A 380 -7.78 14.16 2.89
N VAL A 381 -6.47 14.14 3.17
CA VAL A 381 -5.42 14.16 2.15
C VAL A 381 -4.76 12.79 2.10
N THR A 382 -4.86 12.14 0.94
CA THR A 382 -4.25 10.83 0.68
C THR A 382 -3.31 10.96 -0.51
N VAL A 383 -2.06 10.51 -0.35
CA VAL A 383 -1.07 10.55 -1.43
C VAL A 383 -0.71 9.12 -1.83
N THR A 384 -0.65 8.85 -3.14
CA THR A 384 -0.17 7.58 -3.70
C THR A 384 1.19 7.78 -4.35
N PRO A 385 2.25 7.10 -3.86
CA PRO A 385 2.32 6.21 -2.68
C PRO A 385 2.29 6.96 -1.32
N PRO A 386 1.87 6.32 -0.21
CA PRO A 386 1.55 4.89 -0.05
C PRO A 386 0.08 4.55 -0.33
N GLY A 387 -0.76 5.53 -0.67
CA GLY A 387 -2.20 5.34 -0.86
C GLY A 387 -2.97 5.28 0.47
N ILE A 388 -2.37 5.80 1.55
CA ILE A 388 -2.99 5.94 2.87
C ILE A 388 -3.06 7.42 3.28
N PRO A 389 -4.02 7.83 4.12
CA PRO A 389 -4.17 9.23 4.51
C PRO A 389 -2.92 9.73 5.24
N VAL A 390 -2.32 10.81 4.74
CA VAL A 390 -1.25 11.54 5.43
C VAL A 390 -1.83 12.63 6.36
N LEU A 391 -3.10 12.98 6.14
CA LEU A 391 -3.84 13.95 6.92
C LEU A 391 -5.32 13.57 6.95
N MET A 392 -5.90 13.49 8.14
CA MET A 392 -7.33 13.24 8.36
C MET A 392 -8.09 14.54 8.63
N PRO A 393 -9.40 14.62 8.30
CA PRO A 393 -10.22 15.77 8.69
C PRO A 393 -10.16 16.00 10.20
N GLY A 394 -9.84 17.23 10.60
CA GLY A 394 -9.75 17.65 12.00
C GLY A 394 -8.34 17.63 12.57
N GLU A 395 -7.36 17.17 11.81
CA GLU A 395 -5.95 17.25 12.17
C GLU A 395 -5.34 18.61 11.81
N SER A 396 -4.40 19.06 12.64
CA SER A 396 -3.58 20.25 12.40
C SER A 396 -2.61 20.02 11.25
N VAL A 397 -2.54 20.97 10.32
CA VAL A 397 -1.55 20.97 9.22
C VAL A 397 -0.12 21.21 9.74
N GLY A 398 0.02 21.68 10.98
CA GLY A 398 1.31 21.88 11.64
C GLY A 398 2.01 23.19 11.26
N THR A 399 3.31 23.28 11.57
CA THR A 399 4.14 24.46 11.32
C THR A 399 4.64 24.51 9.87
N PRO A 400 5.10 25.67 9.34
CA PRO A 400 5.66 25.77 7.99
C PRO A 400 6.78 24.75 7.70
N ASP A 401 7.64 24.50 8.69
CA ASP A 401 8.74 23.52 8.60
C ASP A 401 8.36 22.11 9.09
N GLY A 402 7.07 21.86 9.31
CA GLY A 402 6.53 20.58 9.77
C GLY A 402 6.69 19.48 8.72
N PRO A 403 6.73 18.20 9.14
CA PRO A 403 7.02 17.07 8.24
C PRO A 403 5.99 16.95 7.11
N LEU A 404 4.70 17.12 7.42
CA LEU A 404 3.61 17.09 6.45
C LEU A 404 3.77 18.14 5.35
N LEU A 405 3.91 19.42 5.72
CA LEU A 405 4.02 20.51 4.74
C LEU A 405 5.31 20.40 3.93
N ARG A 406 6.44 20.03 4.54
CA ARG A 406 7.68 19.77 3.81
C ARG A 406 7.51 18.67 2.78
N TYR A 407 6.81 17.58 3.13
CA TYR A 407 6.51 16.50 2.20
C TYR A 407 5.59 16.96 1.04
N LEU A 408 4.47 17.63 1.35
CA LEU A 408 3.51 18.08 0.33
C LEU A 408 4.12 19.14 -0.60
N THR A 409 4.95 20.05 -0.09
CA THR A 409 5.68 21.03 -0.90
C THR A 409 6.74 20.35 -1.78
N ALA A 410 7.46 19.36 -1.27
CA ALA A 410 8.41 18.58 -2.07
C ALA A 410 7.71 17.80 -3.20
N LEU A 411 6.54 17.24 -2.91
CA LEU A 411 5.69 16.55 -3.87
C LEU A 411 5.16 17.48 -4.96
N GLU A 412 4.61 18.63 -4.58
CA GLU A 412 4.15 19.68 -5.50
C GLU A 412 5.28 20.11 -6.44
N SER A 413 6.48 20.35 -5.88
CA SER A 413 7.67 20.71 -6.65
C SER A 413 8.05 19.63 -7.67
N PHE A 414 8.01 18.36 -7.27
CA PHE A 414 8.26 17.23 -8.17
C PHE A 414 7.22 17.18 -9.30
N ASP A 415 5.93 17.23 -8.95
CA ASP A 415 4.81 17.12 -9.89
C ASP A 415 4.76 18.27 -10.90
N ARG A 416 5.16 19.47 -10.47
CA ARG A 416 5.31 20.64 -11.35
C ARG A 416 6.47 20.49 -12.33
N ARG A 417 7.58 19.88 -11.89
CA ARG A 417 8.78 19.66 -12.71
C ARG A 417 8.60 18.54 -13.75
N PHE A 418 7.72 17.57 -13.48
CA PHE A 418 7.48 16.40 -14.33
C PHE A 418 5.99 16.22 -14.69
N PRO A 419 5.42 17.12 -15.52
CA PRO A 419 4.03 16.99 -15.98
C PRO A 419 3.82 15.65 -16.70
N GLY A 420 2.72 14.96 -16.40
CA GLY A 420 2.46 13.59 -16.90
C GLY A 420 2.98 12.45 -16.01
N PHE A 421 3.74 12.75 -14.95
CA PHE A 421 4.23 11.76 -13.97
C PHE A 421 3.81 12.08 -12.53
N ARG A 422 2.72 12.84 -12.39
CA ARG A 422 2.20 13.35 -11.12
C ARG A 422 1.80 12.23 -10.17
N SER A 423 1.83 12.52 -8.88
CA SER A 423 1.28 11.63 -7.87
C SER A 423 -0.24 11.76 -7.82
N GLU A 424 -0.92 10.63 -7.66
CA GLU A 424 -2.34 10.67 -7.36
C GLU A 424 -2.50 11.17 -5.92
N THR A 425 -3.14 12.33 -5.78
CA THR A 425 -3.34 12.99 -4.49
C THR A 425 -4.82 13.30 -4.32
N HIS A 426 -5.50 12.53 -3.48
CA HIS A 426 -6.89 12.80 -3.12
C HIS A 426 -6.94 13.87 -2.03
N GLY A 427 -7.91 14.78 -2.12
CA GLY A 427 -8.05 15.91 -1.20
C GLY A 427 -7.14 17.10 -1.50
N VAL A 428 -6.34 17.01 -2.57
CA VAL A 428 -5.55 18.12 -3.12
C VAL A 428 -6.20 18.58 -4.42
N THR A 429 -6.47 19.88 -4.53
CA THR A 429 -6.85 20.52 -5.79
C THR A 429 -5.63 21.23 -6.36
N ILE A 430 -5.49 21.25 -7.69
CA ILE A 430 -4.43 22.02 -8.35
C ILE A 430 -5.07 23.27 -8.92
N ASP A 431 -4.59 24.44 -8.48
CA ASP A 431 -5.00 25.72 -9.03
C ASP A 431 -4.67 25.78 -10.53
N ALA A 432 -5.66 26.09 -11.36
CA ALA A 432 -5.52 26.05 -12.81
C ALA A 432 -4.60 27.16 -13.36
N ASP A 433 -4.49 28.27 -12.63
CA ASP A 433 -3.72 29.45 -13.06
C ASP A 433 -2.29 29.39 -12.55
N THR A 434 -2.09 29.03 -11.27
CA THR A 434 -0.75 29.00 -10.64
C THR A 434 -0.10 27.63 -10.66
N GLY A 435 -0.88 26.55 -10.77
CA GLY A 435 -0.41 25.18 -10.58
C GLY A 435 -0.08 24.85 -9.13
N ASP A 436 -0.55 25.65 -8.17
CA ASP A 436 -0.35 25.42 -6.74
C ASP A 436 -1.31 24.36 -6.20
N TYR A 437 -0.82 23.57 -5.25
CA TYR A 437 -1.62 22.64 -4.47
C TYR A 437 -2.47 23.41 -3.45
N GLN A 438 -3.75 23.08 -3.39
CA GLN A 438 -4.72 23.58 -2.44
C GLN A 438 -5.35 22.41 -1.68
N ILE A 439 -5.57 22.60 -0.38
CA ILE A 439 -6.29 21.65 0.47
C ILE A 439 -7.45 22.34 1.16
N GLU A 440 -8.51 21.57 1.44
CA GLU A 440 -9.67 22.08 2.16
C GLU A 440 -9.36 22.20 3.67
N CYS A 441 -9.53 23.40 4.24
CA CYS A 441 -9.30 23.69 5.65
C CYS A 441 -10.53 24.33 6.30
N LEU A 442 -10.64 24.21 7.62
CA LEU A 442 -11.64 24.92 8.40
C LEU A 442 -11.42 26.44 8.34
N HIS A 443 -12.51 27.21 8.25
CA HIS A 443 -12.45 28.67 8.22
C HIS A 443 -12.09 29.22 9.62
N PRO A 444 -11.07 30.10 9.76
CA PRO A 444 -10.59 30.56 11.07
C PRO A 444 -11.65 31.31 11.89
N ASP A 445 -12.41 32.22 11.24
CA ASP A 445 -13.35 33.11 11.95
C ASP A 445 -14.73 32.52 12.26
N ARG A 446 -15.07 31.34 11.73
CA ARG A 446 -16.37 30.66 11.97
C ARG A 446 -16.25 29.54 13.00
N ASP A 447 -15.03 29.21 13.38
CA ASP A 447 -14.65 28.06 14.19
C ASP A 447 -13.92 28.59 15.42
N GLY A 448 -14.66 29.30 16.27
CA GLY A 448 -14.09 30.10 17.36
C GLY A 448 -13.08 29.34 18.22
N HIS A 449 -11.79 29.62 18.00
CA HIS A 449 -10.79 29.72 19.07
C HIS A 449 -9.68 30.72 18.69
N ARG A 450 -9.64 31.80 19.47
CA ARG A 450 -8.38 32.45 19.86
C ARG A 450 -7.50 31.37 20.47
N ALA A 451 -6.31 31.15 19.92
CA ALA A 451 -5.25 30.43 20.61
C ALA A 451 -4.99 31.12 21.97
N ALA A 452 -5.29 30.44 23.07
CA ALA A 452 -4.85 30.90 24.39
C ALA A 452 -3.35 30.57 24.55
N PRO A 453 -2.52 31.46 25.10
CA PRO A 453 -1.10 31.16 25.35
C PRO A 453 -0.96 30.08 26.43
N PRO A 454 0.16 29.33 26.46
CA PRO A 454 0.32 28.19 27.36
C PRO A 454 0.36 28.67 28.81
N ALA A 455 -0.71 28.40 29.56
CA ALA A 455 -0.73 28.60 31.00
C ALA A 455 0.17 27.54 31.66
N GLN A 456 1.11 28.04 32.46
CA GLN A 456 2.05 27.28 33.28
C GLN A 456 1.30 26.21 34.10
N ARG A 457 1.74 24.95 33.98
CA ARG A 457 1.28 23.84 34.81
C ARG A 457 1.63 24.14 36.28
N HIS A 458 0.64 24.51 37.09
CA HIS A 458 0.79 24.50 38.53
C HIS A 458 0.83 23.04 39.03
N ALA A 459 1.89 22.72 39.76
CA ALA A 459 2.07 21.46 40.48
C ALA A 459 0.97 21.25 41.54
N PRO A 460 0.58 20.01 41.85
CA PRO A 460 -0.39 19.73 42.90
C PRO A 460 0.21 20.03 44.29
N GLN A 461 -0.48 20.85 45.08
CA GLN A 461 -0.16 21.02 46.50
C GLN A 461 -0.57 19.80 47.33
N PRO A 462 0.15 19.49 48.43
CA PRO A 462 -0.09 18.29 49.22
C PRO A 462 -1.33 18.41 50.10
N VAL A 463 -2.06 17.29 50.20
CA VAL A 463 -3.21 17.11 51.10
C VAL A 463 -2.72 17.16 52.55
N ASN A 464 -3.24 18.11 53.31
CA ASN A 464 -2.97 18.26 54.73
C ASN A 464 -4.00 17.42 55.52
N THR A 465 -3.51 16.45 56.28
CA THR A 465 -4.27 15.70 57.28
C THR A 465 -4.70 16.61 58.43
N ARG A 466 -5.97 16.52 58.85
CA ARG A 466 -6.36 16.71 60.27
C ARG A 466 -7.74 16.15 60.58
N GLN A 467 -7.75 15.44 61.70
CA GLN A 467 -8.87 14.81 62.39
C GLN A 467 -9.87 15.84 62.92
N SER A 468 -11.14 15.42 62.97
CA SER A 468 -12.00 15.53 64.16
C SER A 468 -13.06 14.43 64.11
#